data_AF-A0A520W4D8-F1
#
_entry.id   AF-A0A520W4D8-F1
#
_cell.length_a   1.000
_cell.length_b   1.000
_cell.length_c   1.000
_cell.angle_alpha   90.00
_cell.angle_beta   90.00
_cell.angle_gamma   90.00
#
_symmetry.space_group_name_H-M   'P 1'
#
loop_
_entity.id
_entity.type
_entity.pdbx_description
1 polymer ?
#
loop_
_entity_poly.entity_id
_entity_poly.type
_entity_poly.pdbx_seq_one_letter_code
_entity_poly.pdbx_strand_id
1 'polypeptide(L)'
;MKLKHSQALTAVATTLTLALIGSATIVLSQQSASESQSPTGEVDPSGLEAPGVARDPAGQPIAFSHAHHAGQYQIECEFCHSYARRGPVAGIPSVERCVGCHQSILTDQPEIQKLLEYWENEEPIPWLRIHNLPDYVRFTHK
;
A
#
# COMPACT_ATOMS: atom_id res chain seq x y z
N MET A 1 21.21 56.52 16.03
CA MET A 1 20.06 57.23 16.65
C MET A 1 18.99 56.20 16.97
N LYS A 2 18.77 55.89 18.26
CA LYS A 2 17.78 54.92 18.74
C LYS A 2 16.52 55.68 19.16
N LEU A 3 15.39 55.44 18.50
CA LEU A 3 14.08 55.99 18.89
C LEU A 3 13.39 55.00 19.83
N LYS A 4 13.33 55.36 21.11
CA LYS A 4 12.53 54.71 22.15
C LYS A 4 11.08 55.15 21.99
N HIS A 5 10.14 54.22 21.88
CA HIS A 5 8.71 54.49 22.13
C HIS A 5 8.31 53.81 23.44
N SER A 6 7.71 54.62 24.30
CA SER A 6 7.48 54.40 25.71
C SER A 6 5.99 54.59 25.99
N GLN A 7 5.42 53.61 26.72
CA GLN A 7 4.22 53.68 27.57
C GLN A 7 2.83 53.74 26.90
N ALA A 8 1.96 52.77 27.21
CA ALA A 8 0.92 52.96 28.24
C ALA A 8 0.19 51.64 28.54
N LEU A 9 0.13 51.31 29.83
CA LEU A 9 -0.74 50.29 30.41
C LEU A 9 -2.20 50.77 30.39
N THR A 10 -3.15 49.86 30.09
CA THR A 10 -4.50 49.93 30.67
C THR A 10 -4.95 48.51 31.03
N ALA A 11 -5.00 48.25 32.34
CA ALA A 11 -5.65 47.11 32.95
C ALA A 11 -7.15 47.40 33.11
N VAL A 12 -8.03 46.44 32.79
CA VAL A 12 -9.39 46.39 33.33
C VAL A 12 -9.66 44.94 33.74
N ALA A 13 -9.85 44.78 35.04
CA ALA A 13 -10.18 43.54 35.72
C ALA A 13 -11.71 43.37 35.83
N THR A 14 -12.11 42.17 36.27
CA THR A 14 -13.45 41.73 36.75
C THR A 14 -14.43 41.38 35.62
N THR A 15 -15.20 40.28 35.65
CA THR A 15 -15.86 39.61 36.78
C THR A 15 -16.01 38.09 36.59
N LEU A 16 -15.77 37.40 37.71
CA LEU A 16 -16.16 36.05 38.08
C LEU A 16 -17.69 35.81 37.96
N THR A 17 -18.12 34.73 37.30
CA THR A 17 -19.42 34.09 37.59
C THR A 17 -19.26 32.58 37.66
N LEU A 18 -19.72 32.06 38.79
CA LEU A 18 -19.57 30.72 39.33
C LEU A 18 -20.62 29.75 38.75
N ALA A 19 -20.27 28.46 38.75
CA ALA A 19 -21.01 27.31 38.26
C ALA A 19 -22.41 27.08 38.89
N LEU A 20 -23.31 26.44 38.13
CA LEU A 20 -24.44 25.64 38.63
C LEU A 20 -24.72 24.45 37.68
N ILE A 21 -24.13 23.32 38.02
CA ILE A 21 -24.69 21.97 38.19
C ILE A 21 -25.98 21.64 37.39
N GLY A 22 -25.86 20.65 36.50
CA GLY A 22 -26.61 19.40 36.62
C GLY A 22 -27.95 19.27 35.90
N SER A 23 -27.94 18.52 34.79
CA SER A 23 -29.00 17.54 34.50
C SER A 23 -28.48 16.49 33.53
N ALA A 24 -28.27 15.29 34.08
CA ALA A 24 -28.02 14.08 33.33
C ALA A 24 -29.30 13.67 32.58
N THR A 25 -29.20 13.51 31.27
CA THR A 25 -30.11 12.65 30.51
C THR A 25 -29.26 11.69 29.69
N ILE A 26 -29.15 10.48 30.22
CA ILE A 26 -28.63 9.29 29.55
C ILE A 26 -29.64 8.95 28.45
N VAL A 27 -29.28 9.14 27.18
CA VAL A 27 -29.98 8.52 26.04
C VAL A 27 -29.12 7.36 25.58
N LEU A 28 -29.51 6.17 26.03
CA LEU A 28 -28.98 4.88 25.62
C LEU A 28 -29.53 4.56 24.22
N SER A 29 -28.82 4.96 23.18
CA SER A 29 -29.06 4.45 21.82
C SER A 29 -28.23 3.19 21.62
N GLN A 30 -28.93 2.06 21.59
CA GLN A 30 -28.38 0.72 21.48
C GLN A 30 -27.62 0.52 20.17
N GLN A 31 -26.40 -0.02 20.31
CA GLN A 31 -25.55 -0.54 19.26
C GLN A 31 -26.19 -1.81 18.66
N SER A 32 -26.53 -1.77 17.37
CA SER A 32 -26.75 -3.00 16.58
C SER A 32 -25.54 -3.20 15.66
N ALA A 33 -24.48 -3.78 16.20
CA ALA A 33 -23.46 -4.43 15.38
C ALA A 33 -23.92 -5.86 15.14
N SER A 34 -24.41 -6.13 13.93
CA SER A 34 -24.68 -7.49 13.47
C SER A 34 -23.33 -8.18 13.23
N GLU A 35 -22.87 -8.90 14.25
CA GLU A 35 -21.69 -9.74 14.19
C GLU A 35 -21.99 -11.00 13.39
N SER A 36 -21.61 -10.99 12.10
CA SER A 36 -21.63 -12.19 11.26
C SER A 36 -20.38 -13.02 11.55
N GLN A 37 -20.48 -13.93 12.52
CA GLN A 37 -19.45 -14.93 12.80
C GLN A 37 -19.43 -15.98 11.68
N SER A 38 -18.39 -15.96 10.84
CA SER A 38 -17.97 -17.10 10.03
C SER A 38 -16.88 -17.87 10.78
N PRO A 39 -16.97 -19.20 10.90
CA PRO A 39 -15.99 -19.99 11.63
C PRO A 39 -14.70 -20.12 10.82
N THR A 40 -13.61 -19.56 11.34
CA THR A 40 -12.25 -19.80 10.85
C THR A 40 -11.76 -21.12 11.40
N GLY A 41 -11.60 -22.11 10.51
CA GLY A 41 -10.71 -23.24 10.74
C GLY A 41 -9.26 -22.78 10.67
N GLU A 42 -8.53 -23.10 11.72
CA GLU A 42 -7.10 -22.89 11.92
C GLU A 42 -6.27 -23.70 10.93
N VAL A 43 -5.32 -23.05 10.27
CA VAL A 43 -4.09 -23.67 9.73
C VAL A 43 -2.97 -22.66 9.89
N ASP A 44 -2.05 -23.01 10.78
CA ASP A 44 -0.83 -22.30 11.12
C ASP A 44 0.36 -22.89 10.31
N PRO A 45 1.02 -22.10 9.43
CA PRO A 45 2.31 -22.46 8.87
C PRO A 45 3.44 -21.55 9.36
N SER A 46 3.34 -20.98 10.57
CA SER A 46 4.41 -20.17 11.16
C SER A 46 5.56 -21.04 11.64
N GLY A 47 6.57 -21.13 10.79
CA GLY A 47 7.82 -21.80 11.09
C GLY A 47 8.99 -21.23 10.30
N LEU A 48 9.17 -19.90 10.32
CA LEU A 48 10.41 -19.08 10.21
C LEU A 48 10.07 -17.70 9.61
N GLU A 49 9.32 -16.89 10.34
CA GLU A 49 8.97 -15.52 9.93
C GLU A 49 9.83 -14.50 10.68
N ALA A 50 10.75 -13.85 9.95
CA ALA A 50 11.37 -12.61 10.40
C ALA A 50 10.38 -11.46 10.15
N PRO A 51 10.26 -10.45 11.04
CA PRO A 51 9.30 -9.36 10.86
C PRO A 51 9.67 -8.50 9.64
N GLY A 52 8.80 -8.48 8.63
CA GLY A 52 8.81 -7.46 7.57
C GLY A 52 9.21 -7.90 6.15
N VAL A 53 9.45 -9.18 5.88
CA VAL A 53 9.70 -9.65 4.49
C VAL A 53 8.75 -10.79 4.15
N ALA A 54 7.64 -10.44 3.49
CA ALA A 54 6.80 -11.43 2.81
C ALA A 54 7.60 -12.01 1.64
N ARG A 55 8.20 -13.20 1.82
CA ARG A 55 8.61 -14.01 0.67
C ARG A 55 7.34 -14.59 0.06
N ASP A 56 7.18 -14.41 -1.25
CA ASP A 56 6.08 -15.04 -1.99
C ASP A 56 6.19 -16.58 -1.82
N PRO A 57 5.12 -17.27 -1.35
CA PRO A 57 5.09 -18.73 -1.22
C PRO A 57 5.38 -19.49 -2.53
N ALA A 58 5.38 -18.83 -3.70
CA ALA A 58 5.64 -19.44 -5.00
C ALA A 58 7.12 -19.43 -5.46
N GLY A 59 8.05 -18.81 -4.72
CA GLY A 59 9.47 -18.79 -5.10
C GLY A 59 9.79 -17.89 -6.30
N GLN A 60 9.05 -16.78 -6.48
CA GLN A 60 9.32 -15.80 -7.54
C GLN A 60 10.74 -15.23 -7.45
N PRO A 61 11.36 -14.83 -8.58
CA PRO A 61 12.74 -14.32 -8.58
C PRO A 61 12.88 -12.99 -7.80
N ILE A 62 11.83 -12.18 -7.83
CA ILE A 62 11.74 -10.89 -7.13
C ILE A 62 10.44 -10.88 -6.34
N ALA A 63 10.50 -10.43 -5.08
CA ALA A 63 9.33 -10.30 -4.22
C ALA A 63 8.48 -9.06 -4.58
N PHE A 64 7.86 -9.08 -5.76
CA PHE A 64 7.03 -7.99 -6.26
C PHE A 64 5.71 -7.86 -5.50
N SER A 65 5.35 -6.64 -5.10
CA SER A 65 4.10 -6.35 -4.39
C SER A 65 3.12 -5.54 -5.24
N HIS A 66 2.03 -6.18 -5.70
CA HIS A 66 0.91 -5.48 -6.32
C HIS A 66 0.25 -4.49 -5.35
N ALA A 67 0.17 -4.84 -4.06
CA ALA A 67 -0.45 -3.99 -3.04
C ALA A 67 0.29 -2.66 -2.86
N HIS A 68 1.62 -2.65 -3.00
CA HIS A 68 2.40 -1.42 -2.93
C HIS A 68 2.17 -0.55 -4.18
N HIS A 69 2.31 -1.13 -5.37
CA HIS A 69 2.24 -0.37 -6.63
C HIS A 69 0.81 0.09 -6.97
N ALA A 70 -0.14 -0.85 -7.06
CA ALA A 70 -1.53 -0.54 -7.43
C ALA A 70 -2.35 -0.08 -6.22
N GLY A 71 -2.04 -0.57 -5.02
CA GLY A 71 -2.80 -0.24 -3.80
C GLY A 71 -2.36 1.07 -3.14
N GLN A 72 -1.07 1.26 -2.88
CA GLN A 72 -0.61 2.47 -2.14
C GLN A 72 -0.36 3.64 -3.08
N TYR A 73 0.32 3.40 -4.20
CA TYR A 73 0.65 4.45 -5.17
C TYR A 73 -0.35 4.60 -6.31
N GLN A 74 -1.41 3.77 -6.32
CA GLN A 74 -2.51 3.88 -7.29
C GLN A 74 -2.02 3.87 -8.75
N ILE A 75 -0.96 3.07 -9.03
CA ILE A 75 -0.49 2.88 -10.40
C ILE A 75 -1.53 2.02 -11.13
N GLU A 76 -2.07 2.56 -12.22
CA GLU A 76 -3.07 1.89 -13.05
C GLU A 76 -2.60 0.53 -13.56
N CYS A 77 -3.50 -0.47 -13.53
CA CYS A 77 -3.17 -1.84 -13.91
C CYS A 77 -2.59 -1.95 -15.33
N GLU A 78 -3.11 -1.14 -16.25
CA GLU A 78 -2.70 -1.11 -17.67
C GLU A 78 -1.32 -0.47 -17.88
N PHE A 79 -0.78 0.21 -16.87
CA PHE A 79 0.59 0.72 -16.95
C PHE A 79 1.57 -0.44 -17.13
N CYS A 80 1.44 -1.48 -16.31
CA CYS A 80 2.25 -2.70 -16.39
C CYS A 80 1.69 -3.72 -17.38
N HIS A 81 0.39 -3.93 -17.37
CA HIS A 81 -0.29 -4.93 -18.20
C HIS A 81 -0.95 -4.26 -19.41
N SER A 82 -0.13 -3.70 -20.29
CA SER A 82 -0.56 -2.82 -21.39
C SER A 82 -1.52 -3.47 -22.40
N TYR A 83 -1.57 -4.80 -22.47
CA TYR A 83 -2.47 -5.51 -23.37
C TYR A 83 -3.75 -6.04 -22.71
N ALA A 84 -3.93 -5.83 -21.40
CA ALA A 84 -5.06 -6.38 -20.65
C ALA A 84 -6.43 -6.05 -21.23
N ARG A 85 -6.58 -4.90 -21.89
CA ARG A 85 -7.86 -4.48 -22.54
C ARG A 85 -7.84 -4.57 -24.07
N ARG A 86 -6.71 -4.96 -24.65
CA ARG A 86 -6.45 -4.79 -26.09
C ARG A 86 -6.21 -6.10 -26.82
N GLY A 87 -5.74 -7.13 -26.12
CA GLY A 87 -5.37 -8.41 -26.71
C GLY A 87 -5.85 -9.62 -25.90
N PRO A 88 -5.65 -10.83 -26.45
CA PRO A 88 -6.03 -12.07 -25.78
C PRO A 88 -5.17 -12.35 -24.54
N VAL A 89 -3.97 -11.77 -24.46
CA VAL A 89 -3.01 -11.94 -23.37
C VAL A 89 -2.65 -10.56 -22.81
N ALA A 90 -2.80 -10.35 -21.51
CA ALA A 90 -2.43 -9.09 -20.85
C ALA A 90 -0.91 -8.81 -20.87
N GLY A 91 -0.11 -9.88 -20.90
CA GLY A 91 1.36 -9.83 -20.86
C GLY A 91 1.90 -9.56 -19.46
N ILE A 92 3.18 -9.87 -19.26
CA ILE A 92 3.95 -9.44 -18.09
C ILE A 92 4.86 -8.29 -18.55
N PRO A 93 5.03 -7.21 -17.76
CA PRO A 93 5.87 -6.09 -18.15
C PRO A 93 7.33 -6.51 -18.41
N SER A 94 7.99 -5.80 -19.33
CA SER A 94 9.43 -5.90 -19.54
C SER A 94 10.21 -5.32 -18.34
N VAL A 95 11.49 -5.70 -18.22
CA VAL A 95 12.41 -5.13 -17.22
C VAL A 95 12.49 -3.60 -17.34
N GLU A 96 12.49 -3.10 -18.58
CA GLU A 96 12.47 -1.67 -18.91
C GLU A 96 11.36 -0.90 -18.18
N ARG A 97 10.14 -1.48 -18.08
CA ARG A 97 9.02 -0.84 -17.38
C ARG A 97 9.32 -0.64 -15.90
N CYS A 98 10.00 -1.60 -15.27
CA CYS A 98 10.36 -1.55 -13.87
C CYS A 98 11.47 -0.51 -13.63
N VAL A 99 12.51 -0.53 -14.46
CA VAL A 99 13.64 0.41 -14.34
C VAL A 99 13.32 1.83 -14.77
N GLY A 100 12.19 2.06 -15.44
CA GLY A 100 11.67 3.40 -15.72
C GLY A 100 11.47 4.26 -14.47
N CYS A 101 11.27 3.64 -13.30
CA CYS A 101 11.31 4.32 -12.00
C CYS A 101 12.51 3.87 -11.16
N HIS A 102 12.75 2.57 -11.07
CA HIS A 102 13.71 1.97 -10.13
C HIS A 102 15.19 2.17 -10.45
N GLN A 103 15.53 2.90 -11.52
CA GLN A 103 16.89 3.43 -11.70
C GLN A 103 17.26 4.53 -10.71
N SER A 104 16.26 5.20 -10.11
CA SER A 104 16.51 6.36 -9.24
C SER A 104 15.80 6.29 -7.88
N ILE A 105 14.86 5.36 -7.70
CA ILE A 105 14.14 5.19 -6.44
C ILE A 105 14.48 3.84 -5.81
N LEU A 106 14.70 3.86 -4.49
CA LEU A 106 14.86 2.64 -3.67
C LEU A 106 15.99 1.71 -4.17
N THR A 107 17.03 2.28 -4.78
CA THR A 107 18.13 1.53 -5.40
C THR A 107 18.97 0.77 -4.39
N ASP A 108 18.88 1.13 -3.11
CA ASP A 108 19.50 0.45 -1.98
C ASP A 108 18.73 -0.80 -1.51
N GLN A 109 17.48 -0.97 -1.93
CA GLN A 109 16.66 -2.10 -1.50
C GLN A 109 17.06 -3.41 -2.21
N PRO A 110 17.11 -4.54 -1.48
CA PRO A 110 17.65 -5.80 -2.01
C PRO A 110 16.85 -6.35 -3.20
N GLU A 111 15.53 -6.22 -3.21
CA GLU A 111 14.70 -6.66 -4.35
C GLU A 111 14.89 -5.77 -5.58
N ILE A 112 15.24 -4.50 -5.38
CA ILE A 112 15.53 -3.58 -6.48
C ILE A 112 16.92 -3.84 -7.04
N GLN A 113 17.91 -4.21 -6.22
CA GLN A 113 19.22 -4.64 -6.72
C GLN A 113 19.11 -5.85 -7.65
N LYS A 114 18.31 -6.87 -7.29
CA LYS A 114 18.01 -8.00 -8.20
C LYS A 114 17.41 -7.54 -9.53
N LEU A 115 16.47 -6.59 -9.48
CA LEU A 115 15.89 -6.02 -10.70
C LEU A 115 16.95 -5.34 -11.56
N LEU A 116 17.84 -4.57 -10.95
CA LEU A 116 18.92 -3.86 -11.66
C LEU A 116 19.93 -4.84 -12.26
N GLU A 117 20.22 -5.96 -11.60
CA GLU A 117 21.06 -7.03 -12.17
C GLU A 117 20.45 -7.59 -13.47
N TYR A 118 19.14 -7.89 -13.50
CA TYR A 118 18.47 -8.32 -14.73
C TYR A 118 18.51 -7.26 -15.82
N TRP A 119 18.41 -5.98 -15.45
CA TRP A 119 18.52 -4.87 -16.40
C TRP A 119 19.92 -4.73 -16.98
N GLU A 120 20.95 -4.77 -16.13
CA GLU A 120 22.36 -4.65 -16.52
C GLU A 120 22.82 -5.81 -17.40
N ASN A 121 22.32 -7.02 -17.12
CA ASN A 121 22.63 -8.22 -17.91
C ASN A 121 21.78 -8.34 -19.19
N GLU A 122 20.85 -7.42 -19.44
CA GLU A 122 19.88 -7.49 -20.54
C GLU A 122 19.05 -8.79 -20.54
N GLU A 123 18.81 -9.35 -19.35
CA GLU A 123 18.10 -10.61 -19.15
C GLU A 123 16.64 -10.39 -18.75
N PRO A 124 15.68 -11.15 -19.31
CA PRO A 124 14.31 -11.10 -18.84
C PRO A 124 14.20 -11.74 -17.45
N ILE A 125 13.38 -11.16 -16.58
CA ILE A 125 13.06 -11.78 -15.29
C ILE A 125 12.28 -13.08 -15.52
N PRO A 126 12.75 -14.23 -15.04
CA PRO A 126 12.12 -15.53 -15.27
C PRO A 126 10.93 -15.75 -14.32
N TRP A 127 9.88 -14.96 -14.48
CA TRP A 127 8.67 -15.04 -13.65
C TRP A 127 8.03 -16.43 -13.71
N LEU A 128 7.69 -16.98 -12.55
CA LEU A 128 6.89 -18.19 -12.48
C LEU A 128 5.43 -17.84 -12.77
N ARG A 129 4.85 -18.49 -13.78
CA ARG A 129 3.44 -18.32 -14.13
C ARG A 129 2.57 -19.05 -13.11
N ILE A 130 1.77 -18.30 -12.35
CA ILE A 130 0.84 -18.87 -11.36
C ILE A 130 -0.49 -19.30 -12.01
N HIS A 131 -1.00 -18.51 -12.96
CA HIS A 131 -2.23 -18.85 -13.66
C HIS A 131 -1.93 -19.63 -14.94
N ASN A 132 -2.18 -20.94 -14.91
CA ASN A 132 -2.02 -21.81 -16.07
C ASN A 132 -3.31 -22.58 -16.33
N LEU A 133 -3.96 -22.29 -17.46
CA LEU A 133 -5.12 -23.03 -17.92
C LEU A 133 -4.66 -24.20 -18.81
N PRO A 134 -5.39 -25.33 -18.86
CA PRO A 134 -5.10 -26.39 -19.81
C PRO A 134 -5.19 -25.90 -21.26
N ASP A 135 -4.39 -26.49 -22.16
CA ASP A 135 -4.26 -26.04 -23.56
C ASP A 135 -5.56 -26.08 -24.38
N TYR A 136 -6.53 -26.87 -23.94
CA TYR A 136 -7.86 -26.98 -24.56
C TYR A 136 -8.84 -25.88 -24.10
N VAL A 137 -8.48 -25.06 -23.10
CA VAL A 137 -9.28 -23.92 -22.64
C VAL A 137 -8.80 -22.66 -23.35
N ARG A 138 -9.73 -21.92 -23.95
CA ARG A 138 -9.45 -20.61 -24.56
C ARG A 138 -9.98 -19.50 -23.65
N PHE A 139 -9.08 -18.68 -23.15
CA PHE A 139 -9.39 -17.47 -22.39
C PHE A 139 -8.81 -16.26 -23.13
N THR A 140 -9.60 -15.19 -23.23
CA THR A 140 -9.19 -13.91 -23.79
C THR A 140 -9.43 -12.83 -22.75
N HIS A 141 -8.48 -11.91 -22.59
CA HIS A 141 -8.65 -10.76 -21.70
C HIS A 141 -9.59 -9.69 -22.31
N LYS A 142 -9.72 -9.65 -23.64
CA LYS A 142 -10.61 -8.75 -24.39
C LYS A 142 -11.78 -9.50 -25.01
#